data_AF-A0A1H3EYA5-F1
#
_entry.id   AF-A0A1H3EYA5-F1
#
_cell.length_a   1.000
_cell.length_b   1.000
_cell.length_c   1.000
_cell.angle_alpha   90.00
_cell.angle_beta   90.00
_cell.angle_gamma   90.00
#
_symmetry.space_group_name_H-M   'P 1'
#
loop_
_entity.id
_entity.type
_entity.pdbx_description
1 polymer ?
#
loop_
_entity_poly.entity_id
_entity_poly.type
_entity_poly.pdbx_seq_one_letter_code
_entity_poly.pdbx_strand_id
1 'polypeptide(L)'
;MTRQDLSQGSPRSPRWFDPTHQADISAALDSQLAAGVPERGPFTPRPERVRELAELATASTLPARAALLRWGALPASVRSHLLTSWYGAAVRRSSAA
;
A
#
# COMPACT_ATOMS: atom_id res chain seq x y z
N MET A 1 -3.98 -2.21 34.14
CA MET A 1 -4.43 -1.70 32.81
C MET A 1 -3.34 -1.99 31.80
N THR A 2 -3.38 -3.17 31.19
CA THR A 2 -2.42 -3.60 30.17
C THR A 2 -2.77 -2.96 28.83
N ARG A 3 -1.79 -2.22 28.29
CA ARG A 3 -1.88 -1.37 27.10
C ARG A 3 -1.17 -2.06 25.93
N GLN A 4 -1.59 -3.28 25.58
CA GLN A 4 -0.98 -4.08 24.52
C GLN A 4 -2.09 -4.89 23.84
N ASP A 5 -2.01 -5.10 22.51
CA ASP A 5 -2.96 -5.83 21.64
C ASP A 5 -3.98 -5.03 20.80
N LEU A 6 -3.63 -3.82 20.35
CA LEU A 6 -4.17 -3.29 19.08
C LEU A 6 -3.18 -3.47 17.90
N SER A 7 -2.05 -4.16 18.12
CA SER A 7 -0.91 -4.19 17.19
C SER A 7 -0.87 -5.38 16.23
N GLN A 8 -1.78 -6.33 16.33
CA GLN A 8 -1.89 -7.42 15.35
C GLN A 8 -2.92 -7.07 14.27
N GLY A 9 -2.66 -5.99 13.54
CA GLY A 9 -3.31 -5.78 12.25
C GLY A 9 -3.10 -7.02 11.37
N SER A 10 -4.14 -7.46 10.68
CA SER A 10 -4.09 -8.63 9.79
C SER A 10 -2.83 -8.59 8.92
N PRO A 11 -2.07 -9.70 8.80
CA PRO A 11 -0.86 -9.77 7.96
C PRO A 11 -1.15 -9.54 6.46
N ARG A 12 -2.43 -9.30 6.11
CA ARG A 12 -2.89 -8.99 4.76
C ARG A 12 -3.14 -7.50 4.52
N SER A 13 -2.96 -6.64 5.53
CA SER A 13 -3.21 -5.21 5.42
C SER A 13 -1.96 -4.39 5.78
N PRO A 14 -1.67 -3.31 5.04
CA PRO A 14 -0.61 -2.37 5.42
C PRO A 14 -0.92 -1.78 6.80
N ARG A 15 0.11 -1.62 7.63
CA ARG A 15 0.03 -0.74 8.80
C ARG A 15 0.01 0.72 8.33
N TRP A 16 -1.18 1.29 8.17
CA TRP A 16 -1.38 2.64 7.61
C TRP A 16 -0.69 3.76 8.39
N PHE A 17 -0.45 3.57 9.69
CA PHE A 17 0.24 4.53 10.55
C PHE A 17 1.75 4.30 10.61
N ASP A 18 2.27 3.23 10.02
CA ASP A 18 3.71 2.95 9.97
C ASP A 18 4.36 3.83 8.90
N PRO A 19 5.29 4.73 9.28
CA PRO A 19 5.93 5.64 8.33
C PRO A 19 6.72 4.90 7.25
N THR A 20 7.23 3.70 7.54
CA THR A 20 7.96 2.86 6.58
C THR A 20 7.02 2.43 5.45
N HIS A 21 5.85 1.89 5.81
CA HIS A 21 4.86 1.49 4.82
C HIS A 21 4.32 2.69 4.03
N GLN A 22 4.12 3.84 4.67
CA GLN A 22 3.70 5.07 3.99
C GLN A 22 4.72 5.51 2.93
N ALA A 23 6.02 5.45 3.26
CA ALA A 23 7.10 5.78 2.34
C ALA A 23 7.16 4.81 1.15
N ASP A 24 7.11 3.50 1.42
CA ASP A 24 7.11 2.46 0.40
C ASP A 24 5.92 2.57 -0.57
N ILE A 25 4.72 2.86 -0.05
CA ILE A 25 3.52 3.09 -0.86
C ILE A 25 3.70 4.31 -1.76
N SER A 26 4.30 5.38 -1.24
CA SER A 26 4.53 6.61 -1.99
C SER A 26 5.55 6.38 -3.10
N ALA A 27 6.70 5.76 -2.78
CA ALA A 27 7.73 5.42 -3.76
C ALA A 27 7.22 4.47 -4.87
N ALA A 28 6.37 3.51 -4.50
CA ALA A 28 5.73 2.61 -5.46
C ALA A 28 4.81 3.37 -6.42
N LEU A 29 4.00 4.31 -5.91
CA LEU A 29 3.11 5.11 -6.74
C LEU A 29 3.89 6.05 -7.67
N ASP A 30 4.92 6.71 -7.15
CA ASP A 30 5.77 7.60 -7.95
C ASP A 30 6.45 6.84 -9.09
N SER A 31 6.92 5.62 -8.82
CA SER A 31 7.48 4.73 -9.85
C SER A 31 6.47 4.35 -10.92
N GLN A 32 5.21 4.10 -10.54
CA GLN A 32 4.12 3.80 -11.50
C GLN A 32 3.77 5.02 -12.37
N LEU A 33 3.73 6.21 -11.77
CA LEU A 33 3.47 7.45 -12.50
C LEU A 33 4.61 7.75 -13.49
N ALA A 34 5.85 7.54 -13.08
CA ALA A 34 7.03 7.72 -13.92
C ALA A 34 7.11 6.71 -15.08
N ALA A 35 6.71 5.45 -14.84
CA ALA A 35 6.66 4.40 -15.86
C ALA A 35 5.51 4.57 -16.87
N GLY A 36 4.58 5.49 -16.62
CA GLY A 36 3.33 5.63 -17.36
C GLY A 36 2.28 4.63 -16.86
N VAL A 37 1.08 5.11 -16.55
CA VAL A 37 0.01 4.25 -16.04
C VAL A 37 -0.42 3.27 -17.15
N PRO A 38 -0.24 1.95 -16.99
CA PRO A 38 -0.51 0.99 -18.05
C PRO A 38 -2.00 0.97 -18.41
N GLU A 39 -2.27 0.89 -19.72
CA GLU A 39 -3.61 0.77 -20.30
C GLU A 39 -4.25 -0.58 -19.87
N ARG A 40 -5.35 -0.47 -19.12
CA ARG A 40 -6.41 -1.47 -18.91
C ARG A 40 -6.00 -2.94 -18.79
N GLY A 41 -5.88 -3.41 -17.56
CA GLY A 41 -6.21 -4.78 -17.15
C GLY A 41 -7.50 -4.83 -16.31
N PRO A 42 -8.20 -5.98 -16.25
CA PRO A 42 -9.41 -6.15 -15.45
C PRO A 42 -9.21 -5.91 -13.94
N PHE A 43 -7.95 -5.91 -13.48
CA PHE A 43 -7.56 -5.71 -12.07
C PHE A 43 -6.65 -4.50 -11.85
N THR A 44 -6.51 -3.62 -12.84
CA THR A 44 -5.75 -2.36 -12.72
C THR A 44 -6.72 -1.19 -12.58
N PRO A 45 -6.51 -0.27 -11.61
CA PRO A 45 -7.30 0.95 -11.54
C PRO A 45 -7.15 1.76 -12.82
N ARG A 46 -8.24 2.41 -13.24
CA ARG A 46 -8.21 3.23 -14.46
C ARG A 46 -7.27 4.43 -14.29
N PRO A 47 -6.57 4.89 -15.34
CA PRO A 47 -5.60 5.98 -15.25
C PRO A 47 -6.16 7.26 -14.62
N GLU A 48 -7.39 7.64 -14.97
CA GLU A 48 -8.08 8.79 -14.40
C GLU A 48 -8.30 8.64 -12.89
N ARG A 49 -8.60 7.42 -12.43
CA ARG A 49 -8.81 7.13 -11.01
C ARG A 49 -7.51 7.16 -10.23
N VAL A 50 -6.41 6.70 -10.84
CA VAL A 50 -5.06 6.79 -10.25
C VAL A 50 -4.67 8.24 -10.01
N ARG A 51 -4.91 9.12 -11.00
CA ARG A 51 -4.65 10.57 -10.88
C ARG A 51 -5.51 11.22 -9.80
N GLU A 52 -6.81 10.99 -9.82
CA GLU A 52 -7.74 11.52 -8.82
C GLU A 52 -7.34 11.12 -7.39
N LEU A 53 -7.00 9.84 -7.18
CA LEU A 53 -6.55 9.35 -5.87
C LEU A 53 -5.21 9.95 -5.45
N ALA A 54 -4.28 10.18 -6.38
CA ALA A 54 -3.00 10.84 -6.11
C ALA A 54 -3.20 12.31 -5.72
N GLU A 55 -4.09 13.03 -6.39
CA GLU A 55 -4.47 14.40 -6.06
C GLU A 55 -5.12 14.48 -4.66
N LEU A 56 -6.09 13.61 -4.38
CA LEU A 56 -6.74 13.52 -3.07
C LEU A 56 -5.75 13.17 -1.95
N ALA A 57 -4.76 12.31 -2.23
CA ALA A 57 -3.71 11.98 -1.28
C ALA A 57 -2.79 13.17 -1.01
N THR A 58 -2.49 13.96 -2.03
CA THR A 58 -1.66 15.17 -1.93
C THR A 58 -2.37 16.27 -1.15
N ALA A 59 -3.68 16.43 -1.33
CA ALA A 59 -4.50 17.39 -0.57
C ALA A 59 -4.78 16.95 0.88
N SER A 60 -4.47 15.70 1.25
CA SER A 60 -4.77 15.17 2.58
C SER A 60 -3.72 15.58 3.61
N THR A 61 -4.16 16.25 4.69
CA THR A 61 -3.30 16.59 5.85
C THR A 61 -3.04 15.40 6.77
N LEU A 62 -3.77 14.29 6.60
CA LEU A 62 -3.62 13.07 7.39
C LEU A 62 -2.74 12.04 6.64
N PRO A 63 -1.56 11.66 7.15
CA PRO A 63 -0.63 10.74 6.47
C PRO A 63 -1.23 9.36 6.21
N ALA A 64 -1.93 8.79 7.19
CA ALA A 64 -2.57 7.47 7.04
C ALA A 64 -3.67 7.47 5.96
N ARG A 65 -4.44 8.56 5.86
CA ARG A 65 -5.44 8.74 4.80
C ARG A 65 -4.78 8.90 3.44
N ALA A 66 -3.70 9.68 3.35
CA ALA A 66 -2.94 9.83 2.12
C ALA A 66 -2.40 8.47 1.64
N ALA A 67 -1.85 7.66 2.55
CA ALA A 67 -1.36 6.32 2.24
C ALA A 67 -2.49 5.37 1.79
N LEU A 68 -3.66 5.43 2.41
CA LEU A 68 -4.85 4.66 1.98
C LEU A 68 -5.28 5.02 0.54
N LEU A 69 -5.28 6.31 0.21
CA LEU A 69 -5.64 6.79 -1.13
C LEU A 69 -4.61 6.36 -2.17
N ARG A 70 -3.31 6.52 -1.87
CA ARG A 70 -2.21 6.04 -2.73
C ARG A 70 -2.26 4.52 -2.90
N TRP A 71 -2.58 3.77 -1.85
CA TRP A 71 -2.75 2.33 -1.93
C TRP A 71 -3.88 1.92 -2.89
N GLY A 72 -5.01 2.63 -2.86
CA GLY A 72 -6.11 2.41 -3.80
C GLY A 72 -5.74 2.69 -5.26
N ALA A 73 -4.73 3.54 -5.48
CA ALA A 73 -4.21 3.86 -6.81
C ALA A 73 -3.20 2.82 -7.35
N LEU A 74 -2.68 1.93 -6.49
CA LEU A 74 -1.70 0.92 -6.90
C LEU A 74 -2.36 -0.30 -7.57
N PRO A 75 -1.75 -0.86 -8.63
CA PRO A 75 -2.14 -2.15 -9.19
C PRO A 75 -2.09 -3.28 -8.15
N ALA A 76 -2.94 -4.28 -8.31
CA ALA A 76 -3.01 -5.43 -7.39
C ALA A 76 -1.66 -6.19 -7.27
N SER A 77 -0.89 -6.27 -8.35
CA SER A 77 0.44 -6.88 -8.37
C SER A 77 1.43 -6.13 -7.47
N VAL A 78 1.47 -4.79 -7.56
CA VAL A 78 2.34 -3.94 -6.74
C VAL A 78 1.95 -4.04 -5.27
N ARG A 79 0.65 -4.00 -4.96
CA ARG A 79 0.13 -4.20 -3.60
C ARG A 79 0.55 -5.56 -3.04
N SER A 80 0.46 -6.62 -3.84
CA SER A 80 0.87 -7.97 -3.45
C SER A 80 2.37 -8.06 -3.19
N HIS A 81 3.19 -7.40 -4.01
CA HIS A 81 4.64 -7.32 -3.82
C HIS A 81 4.99 -6.61 -2.50
N LEU A 82 4.37 -5.46 -2.21
CA LEU A 82 4.57 -4.72 -0.97
C LEU A 82 4.19 -5.56 0.26
N LEU A 83 3.01 -6.20 0.25
CA LEU A 83 2.59 -7.09 1.36
C LEU A 83 3.57 -8.26 1.55
N THR A 84 4.07 -8.83 0.45
CA THR A 84 5.05 -9.92 0.50
C THR A 84 6.39 -9.43 1.04
N SER A 85 6.81 -8.21 0.71
CA SER A 85 8.03 -7.60 1.25
C SER A 85 7.93 -7.40 2.76
N TRP A 86 6.82 -6.81 3.22
CA TRP A 86 6.64 -6.51 4.65
C TRP A 86 6.38 -7.73 5.52
N TYR A 87 5.64 -8.73 5.00
CA TYR A 87 5.13 -9.83 5.82
C TYR A 87 5.54 -11.22 5.34
N GLY A 88 6.06 -11.37 4.11
CA GLY A 88 6.41 -12.66 3.52
C GLY A 88 7.59 -13.38 4.20
N ALA A 89 8.46 -12.65 4.91
CA ALA A 89 9.51 -13.25 5.73
C ALA A 89 8.98 -13.96 6.99
N ALA A 90 7.79 -13.57 7.48
CA ALA A 90 7.14 -14.24 8.61
C ALA A 90 6.45 -15.54 8.17
N VAL A 91 5.82 -15.55 6.99
CA VAL A 91 5.08 -16.72 6.46
C VAL A 91 6.02 -17.90 6.16
N ARG A 92 7.19 -17.66 5.56
CA ARG A 92 8.17 -18.74 5.26
C ARG A 92 8.77 -19.39 6.51
N ARG A 93 8.75 -18.70 7.65
CA ARG A 93 9.31 -19.20 8.91
C ARG A 93 8.31 -20.08 9.67
N SER A 94 7.01 -19.87 9.49
CA SER A 94 5.94 -20.70 10.07
C SER A 94 5.65 -21.98 9.29
N SER A 95 6.05 -22.07 8.01
CA SER A 95 5.90 -23.29 7.21
C SER A 95 7.10 -24.25 7.30
N ALA A 96 8.12 -23.88 8.07
CA ALA A 96 9.36 -24.65 8.25
C ALA A 96 9.53 -25.18 9.69
N ALA A 97 8.45 -25.21 10.46
CA ALA A 97 8.39 -25.70 11.84
C ALA A 97 7.47 -26.93 11.94
#